data_AF-A0A7V0J2M9-F1
#
_entry.id   AF-A0A7V0J2M9-F1
#
_cell.length_a   1.000
_cell.length_b   1.000
_cell.length_c   1.000
_cell.angle_alpha   90.00
_cell.angle_beta   90.00
_cell.angle_gamma   90.00
#
_symmetry.space_group_name_H-M   'P 1'
#
loop_
_entity.id
_entity.type
_entity.pdbx_description
1 polymer ?
#
loop_
_entity_poly.entity_id
_entity_poly.type
_entity_poly.pdbx_seq_one_letter_code
_entity_poly.pdbx_strand_id
1 'polypeptide(L)'
;MDLQLQACVDVGVTAFIGLPSYLKALLEKAEDSGVDLQVQHAFVTAEPLPPSLRSWLEERVSSVRQGYGTAEAGNLGYECERAEGLHVPDDALVQVCDPIGGEPLWNGEEGQVVVTLFEEDYPLVRFGTGDLSRFIVEPCACRRPTPRLAGWLGRVGDAVKVRGMFLHPAQAKRVLAETPGLDSFRFVIDRVEHRDELSCEIVPEEGIDELALSEAVKEKIRSSLRFRVDVRVVGDLPSGEIIDDRRTWE
;
A
#
# COMPACT_ATOMS: atom_id res chain seq x y z
N MET A 1 -10.59 -6.58 25.80
CA MET A 1 -9.47 -7.53 25.61
C MET A 1 -9.53 -8.66 26.63
N ASP A 2 -9.81 -8.42 27.92
CA ASP A 2 -9.85 -9.49 28.94
C ASP A 2 -10.81 -10.65 28.58
N LEU A 3 -12.01 -10.34 28.09
CA LEU A 3 -12.98 -11.35 27.65
C LEU A 3 -12.47 -12.18 26.46
N GLN A 4 -11.79 -11.55 25.50
CA GLN A 4 -11.23 -12.24 24.34
C GLN A 4 -10.04 -13.11 24.72
N LEU A 5 -9.18 -12.63 25.62
CA LEU A 5 -8.07 -13.41 26.16
C LEU A 5 -8.59 -14.65 26.89
N GLN A 6 -9.59 -14.49 27.78
CA GLN A 6 -10.21 -15.60 28.49
C GLN A 6 -10.82 -16.62 27.52
N ALA A 7 -11.57 -16.15 26.51
CA ALA A 7 -12.15 -17.03 25.50
C ALA A 7 -11.08 -17.82 24.71
N CYS A 8 -9.95 -17.19 24.40
CA CYS A 8 -8.85 -17.87 23.71
C CYS A 8 -8.26 -19.01 24.56
N VAL A 9 -8.13 -18.81 25.86
CA VAL A 9 -7.67 -19.83 26.81
C VAL A 9 -8.69 -20.94 26.95
N ASP A 10 -9.95 -20.60 27.22
CA ASP A 10 -11.02 -21.57 27.49
C ASP A 10 -11.26 -22.52 26.32
N VAL A 11 -11.16 -22.01 25.09
CA VAL A 11 -11.36 -22.78 23.85
C VAL A 11 -10.06 -23.44 23.38
N GLY A 12 -8.90 -23.02 23.88
CA GLY A 12 -7.60 -23.51 23.41
C GLY A 12 -7.31 -23.09 21.97
N VAL A 13 -7.45 -21.79 21.66
CA VAL A 13 -7.24 -21.25 20.31
C VAL A 13 -5.79 -21.47 19.87
N THR A 14 -5.62 -22.15 18.73
CA THR A 14 -4.31 -22.43 18.10
C THR A 14 -4.07 -21.66 16.81
N ALA A 15 -5.10 -21.01 16.26
CA ALA A 15 -4.99 -20.21 15.05
C ALA A 15 -5.82 -18.92 15.15
N PHE A 16 -5.31 -17.84 14.54
CA PHE A 16 -5.94 -16.53 14.51
C PHE A 16 -6.22 -16.08 13.07
N ILE A 17 -7.39 -15.47 12.85
CA ILE A 17 -7.73 -14.77 11.62
C ILE A 17 -8.22 -13.38 11.99
N GLY A 18 -7.62 -12.32 11.45
CA GLY A 18 -8.06 -10.95 11.73
C GLY A 18 -7.01 -9.88 11.46
N LEU A 19 -7.09 -8.78 12.20
CA LEU A 19 -6.17 -7.64 12.04
C LEU A 19 -4.80 -7.95 12.67
N PRO A 20 -3.69 -7.61 12.02
CA PRO A 20 -2.36 -7.78 12.58
C PRO A 20 -2.14 -6.92 13.84
N SER A 21 -2.69 -5.69 13.87
CA SER A 21 -2.64 -4.82 15.05
C SER A 21 -3.39 -5.41 16.26
N TYR A 22 -4.54 -6.04 16.00
CA TYR A 22 -5.34 -6.69 17.04
C TYR A 22 -4.65 -7.92 17.61
N LEU A 23 -4.04 -8.75 16.76
CA LEU A 23 -3.25 -9.89 17.21
C LEU A 23 -2.10 -9.45 18.11
N LYS A 24 -1.39 -8.38 17.74
CA LYS A 24 -0.35 -7.78 18.60
C LYS A 24 -0.89 -7.38 19.96
N ALA A 25 -1.99 -6.61 20.00
CA ALA A 25 -2.60 -6.16 21.25
C ALA A 25 -3.10 -7.33 22.12
N LEU A 26 -3.58 -8.42 21.51
CA LEU A 26 -4.00 -9.63 22.22
C LEU A 26 -2.80 -10.35 22.86
N LEU A 27 -1.69 -10.47 22.13
CA LEU A 27 -0.45 -11.11 22.61
C LEU A 27 0.22 -10.27 23.72
N GLU A 28 0.31 -8.95 23.57
CA GLU A 28 0.82 -8.06 24.62
C GLU A 28 -0.02 -8.19 25.90
N LYS A 29 -1.35 -8.24 25.76
CA LYS A 29 -2.24 -8.42 26.90
C LYS A 29 -2.07 -9.79 27.57
N ALA A 30 -1.78 -10.84 26.80
CA ALA A 30 -1.48 -12.17 27.33
C ALA A 30 -0.18 -12.16 28.14
N GLU A 31 0.88 -11.55 27.60
CA GLU A 31 2.16 -11.34 28.28
C GLU A 31 1.99 -10.57 29.60
N ASP A 32 1.28 -9.44 29.57
CA ASP A 32 1.01 -8.61 30.75
C ASP A 32 0.21 -9.36 31.84
N SER A 33 -0.64 -10.30 31.42
CA SER A 33 -1.51 -11.07 32.32
C SER A 33 -0.88 -12.40 32.76
N GLY A 34 0.34 -12.72 32.29
CA GLY A 34 1.00 -14.00 32.54
C GLY A 34 0.25 -15.20 31.96
N VAL A 35 -0.54 -14.98 30.91
CA VAL A 35 -1.33 -16.00 30.22
C VAL A 35 -0.57 -16.47 28.99
N ASP A 36 -0.40 -17.78 28.86
CA ASP A 36 0.28 -18.38 27.71
C ASP A 36 -0.73 -18.73 26.59
N LEU A 37 -0.77 -17.92 25.53
CA LEU A 37 -1.62 -18.16 24.37
C LEU A 37 -0.96 -19.14 23.39
N GLN A 38 -1.69 -20.19 23.01
CA GLN A 38 -1.19 -21.26 22.14
C GLN A 38 -1.34 -20.96 20.63
N VAL A 39 -1.40 -19.69 20.22
CA VAL A 39 -1.61 -19.32 18.81
C VAL A 39 -0.35 -19.65 18.00
N GLN A 40 -0.43 -20.68 17.16
CA GLN A 40 0.68 -21.16 16.31
C GLN A 40 0.60 -20.60 14.89
N HIS A 41 -0.60 -20.32 14.41
CA HIS A 41 -0.83 -19.86 13.04
C HIS A 41 -1.67 -18.59 13.03
N ALA A 42 -1.25 -17.58 12.27
CA ALA A 42 -1.99 -16.35 12.06
C ALA A 42 -2.16 -16.08 10.57
N PHE A 43 -3.40 -15.89 10.14
CA PHE A 43 -3.73 -15.29 8.86
C PHE A 43 -4.25 -13.87 9.11
N VAL A 44 -3.45 -12.87 8.78
CA VAL A 44 -3.77 -11.47 9.04
C VAL A 44 -4.19 -10.75 7.76
N THR A 45 -5.19 -9.88 7.84
CA THR A 45 -5.76 -9.19 6.66
C THR A 45 -6.36 -7.86 7.07
N ALA A 46 -6.94 -7.14 6.10
CA ALA A 46 -7.62 -5.84 6.24
C ALA A 46 -6.75 -4.66 6.72
N GLU A 47 -5.50 -4.91 7.09
CA GLU A 47 -4.47 -3.88 7.33
C GLU A 47 -3.15 -4.29 6.66
N PRO A 48 -2.27 -3.32 6.34
CA PRO A 48 -0.89 -3.63 6.01
C PRO A 48 -0.20 -4.39 7.15
N LEU A 49 0.74 -5.27 6.80
CA LEU A 49 1.65 -5.90 7.75
C LEU A 49 3.08 -5.39 7.51
N PRO A 50 3.48 -4.26 8.13
CA PRO A 50 4.83 -3.74 7.99
C PRO A 50 5.90 -4.74 8.46
N PRO A 51 7.13 -4.68 7.92
CA PRO A 51 8.21 -5.60 8.30
C PRO A 51 8.47 -5.65 9.82
N SER A 52 8.41 -4.52 10.52
CA SER A 52 8.61 -4.46 11.97
C SER A 52 7.52 -5.22 12.75
N LEU A 53 6.26 -5.05 12.36
CA LEU A 53 5.13 -5.75 12.96
C LEU A 53 5.17 -7.24 12.63
N ARG A 54 5.52 -7.60 11.39
CA ARG A 54 5.74 -9.00 10.99
C ARG A 54 6.77 -9.66 11.89
N SER A 55 7.98 -9.10 12.00
CA SER A 55 9.05 -9.68 12.81
C SER A 55 8.60 -9.87 14.26
N TRP A 56 7.95 -8.86 14.83
CA TRP A 56 7.42 -8.95 16.20
C TRP A 56 6.41 -10.09 16.39
N LEU A 57 5.52 -10.30 15.42
CA LEU A 57 4.53 -11.38 15.45
C LEU A 57 5.17 -12.75 15.21
N GLU A 58 6.12 -12.87 14.28
CA GLU A 58 6.80 -14.12 13.94
C GLU A 58 7.73 -14.63 15.07
N GLU A 59 8.17 -13.75 15.97
CA GLU A 59 8.84 -14.15 17.22
C GLU A 59 7.92 -14.90 18.20
N ARG A 60 6.60 -14.71 18.08
CA ARG A 60 5.58 -15.20 19.03
C ARG A 60 4.64 -16.24 18.43
N VAL A 61 4.43 -16.18 17.12
CA VAL A 61 3.51 -17.03 16.37
C VAL A 61 4.30 -17.74 15.27
N SER A 62 4.25 -19.08 15.26
CA SER A 62 5.11 -19.91 14.39
C SER A 62 4.93 -19.63 12.89
N SER A 63 3.76 -19.19 12.46
CA SER A 63 3.50 -18.82 11.07
C SER A 63 2.53 -17.65 10.98
N VAL A 64 3.01 -16.53 10.44
CA VAL A 64 2.20 -15.34 10.14
C VAL A 64 2.11 -15.16 8.62
N ARG A 65 0.89 -15.13 8.08
CA ARG A 65 0.63 -14.96 6.64
C ARG A 65 -0.35 -13.82 6.43
N GLN A 66 -0.05 -12.96 5.46
CA GLN A 66 -0.91 -11.85 5.09
C GLN A 66 -1.88 -12.26 3.97
N GLY A 67 -3.12 -11.78 4.08
CA GLY A 67 -4.12 -11.79 3.04
C GLY A 67 -4.45 -10.37 2.55
N TYR A 68 -5.05 -10.32 1.37
CA TYR A 68 -5.65 -9.12 0.78
C TYR A 68 -7.06 -9.48 0.31
N GLY A 69 -8.01 -8.60 0.59
CA GLY A 69 -9.39 -8.81 0.22
C GLY A 69 -10.22 -7.55 0.38
N THR A 70 -11.47 -7.62 -0.08
CA THR A 70 -12.48 -6.57 0.07
C THR A 70 -13.73 -7.17 0.69
N ALA A 71 -14.60 -6.32 1.26
CA ALA A 71 -15.87 -6.81 1.80
C ALA A 71 -16.78 -7.34 0.68
N GLU A 72 -16.66 -6.77 -0.52
CA GLU A 72 -17.45 -7.09 -1.69
C GLU A 72 -16.99 -8.39 -2.36
N ALA A 73 -15.69 -8.60 -2.48
CA ALA A 73 -15.13 -9.70 -3.28
C ALA A 73 -14.42 -10.79 -2.47
N GLY A 74 -14.41 -10.69 -1.13
CA GLY A 74 -13.73 -11.65 -0.27
C GLY A 74 -12.21 -11.61 -0.44
N ASN A 75 -11.57 -12.77 -0.37
CA ASN A 75 -10.11 -12.91 -0.44
C ASN A 75 -9.62 -12.83 -1.89
N LEU A 76 -8.75 -11.87 -2.20
CA LEU A 76 -8.21 -11.59 -3.53
C LEU A 76 -6.70 -11.84 -3.63
N GLY A 77 -6.04 -12.15 -2.52
CA GLY A 77 -4.64 -12.52 -2.51
C GLY A 77 -4.19 -13.05 -1.16
N TYR A 78 -3.26 -14.00 -1.13
CA TYR A 78 -2.73 -14.56 0.11
C TYR A 78 -1.28 -15.00 0.01
N GLU A 79 -0.52 -14.84 1.09
CA GLU A 79 0.85 -15.33 1.16
C GLU A 79 0.90 -16.86 1.22
N CYS A 80 1.87 -17.42 0.49
CA CYS A 80 2.33 -18.79 0.73
C CYS A 80 3.43 -18.81 1.80
N GLU A 81 4.02 -19.98 2.05
CA GLU A 81 5.12 -20.16 3.00
C GLU A 81 6.39 -19.35 2.68
N ARG A 82 6.49 -18.81 1.46
CA ARG A 82 7.59 -17.95 1.04
C ARG A 82 7.40 -16.48 1.45
N ALA A 83 6.16 -16.04 1.69
CA ALA A 83 5.82 -14.64 1.98
C ALA A 83 6.43 -13.63 0.97
N GLU A 84 6.54 -14.03 -0.29
CA GLU A 84 7.11 -13.22 -1.38
C GLU A 84 5.96 -12.71 -2.27
N GLY A 85 5.03 -11.94 -1.71
CA GLY A 85 3.81 -11.48 -2.40
C GLY A 85 2.60 -12.41 -2.21
N LEU A 86 1.46 -11.98 -2.76
CA LEU A 86 0.14 -12.56 -2.50
C LEU A 86 -0.36 -13.36 -3.71
N HIS A 87 -0.43 -14.68 -3.62
CA HIS A 87 -1.02 -15.51 -4.67
C HIS A 87 -2.48 -15.12 -4.90
N VAL A 88 -2.82 -14.88 -6.16
CA VAL A 88 -4.20 -14.67 -6.60
C VAL A 88 -4.95 -16.00 -6.52
N PRO A 89 -6.20 -16.02 -6.02
CA PRO A 89 -7.02 -17.23 -5.97
C PRO A 89 -7.52 -17.64 -7.37
N ASP A 90 -7.96 -18.89 -7.52
CA ASP A 90 -8.40 -19.46 -8.80
C ASP A 90 -9.93 -19.38 -9.02
N ASP A 91 -10.68 -18.92 -8.03
CA ASP A 91 -12.14 -18.72 -8.06
C ASP A 91 -12.54 -17.31 -8.51
N ALA A 92 -11.60 -16.37 -8.64
CA ALA A 92 -11.83 -15.00 -9.09
C ALA A 92 -10.90 -14.59 -10.24
N LEU A 93 -11.43 -13.84 -11.22
CA LEU A 93 -10.59 -13.16 -12.19
C LEU A 93 -10.09 -11.85 -11.60
N VAL A 94 -8.88 -11.87 -11.05
CA VAL A 94 -8.18 -10.67 -10.58
C VAL A 94 -7.30 -10.10 -11.68
N GLN A 95 -7.39 -8.79 -11.89
CA GLN A 95 -6.61 -8.03 -12.85
C GLN A 95 -5.97 -6.83 -12.14
N VAL A 96 -4.82 -6.39 -12.62
CA VAL A 96 -4.30 -5.05 -12.34
C VAL A 96 -4.55 -4.23 -13.61
N CYS A 97 -5.22 -3.09 -13.50
CA CYS A 97 -5.63 -2.28 -14.65
C CYS A 97 -5.12 -0.84 -14.52
N ASP A 98 -4.88 -0.18 -15.65
CA ASP A 98 -4.65 1.27 -15.69
C ASP A 98 -5.85 1.97 -15.03
N PRO A 99 -5.64 2.78 -13.96
CA PRO A 99 -6.72 3.50 -13.29
C PRO A 99 -7.49 4.47 -14.20
N ILE A 100 -6.88 4.92 -15.31
CA ILE A 100 -7.50 5.85 -16.27
C ILE A 100 -8.16 5.10 -17.42
N GLY A 101 -7.39 4.32 -18.17
CA GLY A 101 -7.86 3.63 -19.36
C GLY A 101 -8.67 2.36 -19.06
N GLY A 102 -8.50 1.78 -17.87
CA GLY A 102 -9.13 0.51 -17.48
C GLY A 102 -8.50 -0.72 -18.11
N GLU A 103 -7.48 -0.57 -18.95
CA GLU A 103 -6.83 -1.68 -19.66
C GLU A 103 -5.97 -2.52 -18.71
N PRO A 104 -5.98 -3.86 -18.81
CA PRO A 104 -5.14 -4.73 -17.97
C PRO A 104 -3.63 -4.54 -18.19
N LEU A 105 -2.86 -4.55 -17.09
CA LEU A 105 -1.41 -4.40 -17.04
C LEU A 105 -0.75 -5.71 -16.59
N TRP A 106 0.02 -6.34 -17.49
CA TRP A 106 0.74 -7.61 -17.23
C TRP A 106 2.27 -7.45 -17.19
N ASN A 107 2.77 -6.27 -17.49
CA ASN A 107 4.19 -5.91 -17.56
C ASN A 107 4.80 -5.60 -16.17
N GLY A 108 4.10 -5.90 -15.08
CA GLY A 108 4.53 -5.59 -13.72
C GLY A 108 4.38 -4.12 -13.33
N GLU A 109 3.69 -3.31 -14.14
CA GLU A 109 3.34 -1.93 -13.78
C GLU A 109 2.29 -1.90 -12.67
N GLU A 110 2.32 -0.79 -11.91
CA GLU A 110 1.35 -0.50 -10.87
C GLU A 110 0.03 -0.03 -11.48
N GLY A 111 -1.07 -0.56 -10.97
CA GLY A 111 -2.41 -0.17 -11.38
C GLY A 111 -3.45 -0.54 -10.32
N GLN A 112 -4.71 -0.27 -10.62
CA GLN A 112 -5.83 -0.61 -9.75
C GLN A 112 -6.12 -2.10 -9.80
N VAL A 113 -6.35 -2.73 -8.64
CA VAL A 113 -6.87 -4.09 -8.59
C VAL A 113 -8.35 -4.09 -9.02
N VAL A 114 -8.66 -4.89 -10.02
CA VAL A 114 -10.01 -5.06 -10.59
C VAL A 114 -10.37 -6.53 -10.52
N VAL A 115 -11.54 -6.85 -9.98
CA VAL A 115 -11.98 -8.24 -9.79
C VAL A 115 -13.27 -8.52 -10.57
N THR A 116 -13.35 -9.73 -11.13
CA THR A 116 -14.59 -10.32 -11.60
C THR A 116 -14.84 -11.63 -10.84
N LEU A 117 -15.99 -11.71 -10.18
CA LEU A 117 -16.53 -12.84 -9.45
C LEU A 117 -17.57 -13.56 -10.31
N PHE A 118 -17.51 -14.88 -10.36
CA PHE A 118 -18.32 -15.72 -11.25
C PHE A 118 -19.52 -16.38 -10.53
N GLU A 119 -19.78 -15.99 -9.29
CA GLU A 119 -20.87 -16.48 -8.46
C GLU A 119 -22.24 -16.04 -9.01
N GLU A 120 -23.17 -16.99 -9.14
CA GLU A 120 -24.51 -16.73 -9.69
C GLU A 120 -25.35 -15.78 -8.82
N ASP A 121 -25.22 -15.90 -7.49
CA ASP A 121 -26.02 -15.14 -6.53
C ASP A 121 -25.47 -13.72 -6.27
N TYR A 122 -24.18 -13.50 -6.52
CA TYR A 122 -23.51 -12.22 -6.28
C TYR A 122 -22.38 -11.97 -7.29
N PRO A 123 -22.70 -11.80 -8.59
CA PRO A 123 -21.67 -11.57 -9.59
C PRO A 123 -21.11 -10.15 -9.45
N LEU A 124 -19.79 -10.04 -9.41
CA LEU A 124 -19.09 -8.78 -9.59
C LEU A 124 -18.42 -8.80 -10.96
N VAL A 125 -18.69 -7.81 -11.80
CA VAL A 125 -18.07 -7.72 -13.12
C VAL A 125 -17.17 -6.50 -13.16
N ARG A 126 -15.86 -6.74 -13.28
CA ARG A 126 -14.81 -5.70 -13.31
C ARG A 126 -14.98 -4.65 -12.20
N PHE A 127 -15.22 -5.11 -10.98
CA PHE A 127 -15.28 -4.27 -9.80
C PHE A 127 -13.89 -3.72 -9.48
N GLY A 128 -13.72 -2.39 -9.56
CA GLY A 128 -12.50 -1.72 -9.14
C GLY A 128 -12.48 -1.59 -7.62
N THR A 129 -11.48 -2.19 -6.96
CA THR A 129 -11.39 -2.17 -5.49
C THR A 129 -10.97 -0.81 -4.95
N GLY A 130 -10.47 0.08 -5.83
CA GLY A 130 -9.83 1.32 -5.46
C GLY A 130 -8.46 1.15 -4.81
N ASP A 131 -7.91 -0.07 -4.73
CA ASP A 131 -6.55 -0.32 -4.22
C ASP A 131 -5.56 -0.46 -5.38
N LEU A 132 -4.32 -0.05 -5.14
CA LEU A 132 -3.20 -0.18 -6.07
C LEU A 132 -2.37 -1.41 -5.75
N SER A 133 -1.97 -2.14 -6.79
CA SER A 133 -0.99 -3.22 -6.72
C SER A 133 -0.29 -3.38 -8.07
N ARG A 134 0.56 -4.41 -8.19
CA ARG A 134 1.15 -4.86 -9.45
C ARG A 134 1.31 -6.37 -9.42
N PHE A 135 1.31 -7.00 -10.58
CA PHE A 135 1.65 -8.42 -10.68
C PHE A 135 3.15 -8.65 -10.52
N ILE A 136 3.47 -9.73 -9.81
CA ILE A 136 4.76 -10.45 -9.78
C ILE A 136 4.49 -11.75 -10.53
N VAL A 137 5.00 -11.83 -11.76
CA VAL A 137 4.75 -12.95 -12.69
C VAL A 137 5.86 -13.99 -12.66
N GLU A 138 6.96 -13.69 -11.98
CA GLU A 138 8.03 -14.64 -11.71
C GLU A 138 7.49 -15.82 -10.89
N PRO A 139 7.81 -17.07 -11.30
CA PRO A 139 7.38 -18.26 -10.57
C PRO A 139 7.78 -18.19 -9.09
N CYS A 140 6.84 -18.50 -8.20
CA CYS A 140 7.14 -18.63 -6.79
C CYS A 140 7.83 -19.97 -6.50
N ALA A 141 8.77 -19.99 -5.56
CA ALA A 141 9.43 -21.21 -5.11
C ALA A 141 8.46 -22.24 -4.49
N CYS A 142 7.26 -21.83 -4.05
CA CYS A 142 6.18 -22.71 -3.61
C CYS A 142 5.54 -23.53 -4.74
N ARG A 143 5.84 -23.19 -6.01
CA ARG A 143 5.36 -23.84 -7.24
C ARG A 143 3.86 -23.71 -7.52
N ARG A 144 3.12 -22.86 -6.81
CA ARG A 144 1.73 -22.52 -7.18
C ARG A 144 1.73 -21.83 -8.55
N PRO A 145 0.88 -22.27 -9.50
CA PRO A 145 0.87 -21.75 -10.86
C PRO A 145 0.03 -20.47 -11.01
N THR A 146 -0.02 -19.63 -9.99
CA THR A 146 -0.78 -18.37 -10.01
C THR A 146 0.17 -17.18 -9.93
N PRO A 147 -0.15 -16.06 -10.62
CA PRO A 147 0.58 -14.83 -10.41
C PRO A 147 0.41 -14.37 -8.95
N ARG A 148 1.33 -13.52 -8.51
CA ARG A 148 1.25 -12.90 -7.19
C ARG A 148 0.98 -11.41 -7.34
N LEU A 149 0.20 -10.82 -6.45
CA LEU A 149 0.18 -9.38 -6.25
C LEU A 149 1.36 -8.99 -5.36
N ALA A 150 1.94 -7.81 -5.59
CA ALA A 150 2.99 -7.26 -4.73
C ALA A 150 2.50 -6.90 -3.31
N GLY A 151 1.19 -6.93 -3.08
CA GLY A 151 0.54 -6.44 -1.87
C GLY A 151 -0.20 -5.12 -2.12
N TRP A 152 -0.64 -4.48 -1.05
CA TRP A 152 -1.30 -3.18 -1.10
C TRP A 152 -0.27 -2.05 -1.26
N LEU A 153 -0.43 -1.23 -2.30
CA LEU A 153 0.49 -0.12 -2.63
C LEU A 153 -0.12 1.27 -2.43
N GLY A 154 -1.38 1.36 -2.00
CA GLY A 154 -2.11 2.61 -1.82
C GLY A 154 -3.53 2.53 -2.32
N ARG A 155 -4.29 3.63 -2.22
CA ARG A 155 -5.61 3.78 -2.86
C ARG A 155 -5.52 4.63 -4.12
N VAL A 156 -6.36 4.31 -5.12
CA VAL A 156 -6.61 5.14 -6.31
C VAL A 156 -7.13 6.52 -5.89
N GLY A 157 -7.95 6.59 -4.83
CA GLY A 157 -8.53 7.84 -4.31
C GLY A 157 -7.57 8.75 -3.54
N ASP A 158 -6.43 8.24 -3.06
CA ASP A 158 -5.37 9.07 -2.48
C ASP A 158 -4.62 9.87 -3.57
N ALA A 159 -4.88 9.54 -4.84
CA ALA A 159 -4.33 10.25 -5.97
C ALA A 159 -5.11 11.53 -6.24
N VAL A 160 -4.41 12.65 -6.34
CA VAL A 160 -5.04 13.91 -6.67
C VAL A 160 -4.95 14.16 -8.16
N LYS A 161 -6.09 14.45 -8.81
CA LYS A 161 -6.13 14.83 -10.23
C LYS A 161 -5.65 16.27 -10.39
N VAL A 162 -4.60 16.46 -11.17
CA VAL A 162 -3.97 17.76 -11.44
C VAL A 162 -3.69 17.86 -12.93
N ARG A 163 -4.21 18.92 -13.60
CA ARG A 163 -4.01 19.14 -15.05
C ARG A 163 -4.37 17.93 -15.92
N GLY A 164 -5.38 17.16 -15.52
CA GLY A 164 -5.85 15.97 -16.25
C GLY A 164 -5.09 14.67 -16.00
N MET A 165 -4.05 14.70 -15.16
CA MET A 165 -3.23 13.53 -14.78
C MET A 165 -3.38 13.25 -13.27
N PHE A 166 -3.14 12.01 -12.84
CA PHE A 166 -3.20 11.63 -11.42
C PHE A 166 -1.82 11.68 -10.78
N LEU A 167 -1.71 12.39 -9.66
CA LEU A 167 -0.52 12.39 -8.81
C LEU A 167 -0.75 11.42 -7.64
N HIS A 168 -0.07 10.29 -7.67
CA HIS A 168 -0.18 9.26 -6.63
C HIS A 168 0.91 9.47 -5.55
N PRO A 169 0.56 9.66 -4.26
CA PRO A 169 1.54 9.87 -3.19
C PRO A 169 2.58 8.75 -3.09
N ALA A 170 2.14 7.50 -3.24
CA ALA A 170 3.02 6.32 -3.13
C ALA A 170 4.04 6.25 -4.28
N GLN A 171 3.61 6.53 -5.51
CA GLN A 171 4.49 6.60 -6.67
C GLN A 171 5.49 7.75 -6.52
N ALA A 172 5.03 8.93 -6.08
CA ALA A 172 5.87 10.09 -5.84
C ALA A 172 6.95 9.81 -4.78
N LYS A 173 6.57 9.19 -3.65
CA LYS A 173 7.51 8.67 -2.62
C LYS A 173 8.58 7.79 -3.22
N ARG A 174 8.17 6.76 -3.96
CA ARG A 174 9.11 5.80 -4.55
C ARG A 174 10.10 6.45 -5.50
N VAL A 175 9.60 7.32 -6.38
CA VAL A 175 10.43 8.01 -7.38
C VAL A 175 11.44 8.94 -6.73
N LEU A 176 11.03 9.69 -5.70
CA LEU A 176 11.87 10.70 -5.08
C LEU A 176 12.78 10.16 -3.98
N ALA A 177 12.44 9.03 -3.35
CA ALA A 177 13.26 8.38 -2.31
C ALA A 177 14.68 7.99 -2.79
N GLU A 178 14.85 7.81 -4.10
CA GLU A 178 16.14 7.49 -4.72
C GLU A 178 16.96 8.74 -5.11
N THR A 179 16.58 9.94 -4.66
CA THR A 179 17.27 11.18 -4.99
C THR A 179 18.30 11.51 -3.90
N PRO A 180 19.62 11.42 -4.17
CA PRO A 180 20.63 11.71 -3.15
C PRO A 180 20.55 13.15 -2.65
N GLY A 181 20.62 13.34 -1.33
CA GLY A 181 20.59 14.66 -0.70
C GLY A 181 19.19 15.25 -0.52
N LEU A 182 18.12 14.51 -0.81
CA LEU A 182 16.75 14.91 -0.54
C LEU A 182 16.29 14.33 0.81
N ASP A 183 16.07 15.20 1.80
CA ASP A 183 15.55 14.79 3.11
C ASP A 183 14.03 14.55 3.06
N SER A 184 13.28 15.54 2.60
CA SER A 184 11.82 15.47 2.51
C SER A 184 11.26 16.30 1.35
N PHE A 185 10.03 15.99 0.95
CA PHE A 185 9.35 16.69 -0.14
C PHE A 185 7.84 16.72 0.05
N ARG A 186 7.19 17.71 -0.57
CA ARG A 186 5.73 17.86 -0.63
C ARG A 186 5.31 18.46 -1.97
N PHE A 187 4.34 17.83 -2.60
CA PHE A 187 3.64 18.43 -3.73
C PHE A 187 2.57 19.38 -3.23
N VAL A 188 2.54 20.58 -3.81
CA VAL A 188 1.53 21.59 -3.54
C VAL A 188 0.72 21.81 -4.80
N ILE A 189 -0.60 21.74 -4.65
CA ILE A 189 -1.56 21.95 -5.73
C ILE A 189 -2.34 23.22 -5.45
N ASP A 190 -2.17 24.21 -6.31
CA ASP A 190 -2.86 25.48 -6.24
C ASP A 190 -3.84 25.65 -7.42
N ARG A 191 -4.67 26.69 -7.35
CA ARG A 191 -5.50 27.11 -8.47
C ARG A 191 -5.35 28.61 -8.74
N VAL A 192 -4.82 28.95 -9.90
CA VAL A 192 -4.60 30.35 -10.32
C VAL A 192 -5.34 30.57 -11.64
N GLU A 193 -6.20 31.59 -11.71
CA GLU A 193 -6.99 31.92 -12.92
C GLU A 193 -7.72 30.71 -13.52
N HIS A 194 -8.35 29.90 -12.66
CA HIS A 194 -9.06 28.65 -13.00
C HIS A 194 -8.19 27.50 -13.53
N ARG A 195 -6.86 27.63 -13.50
CA ARG A 195 -5.92 26.58 -13.90
C ARG A 195 -5.26 25.95 -12.69
N ASP A 196 -5.13 24.63 -12.71
CA ASP A 196 -4.37 23.91 -11.70
C ASP A 196 -2.87 24.23 -11.85
N GLU A 197 -2.22 24.58 -10.75
CA GLU A 197 -0.77 24.70 -10.65
C GLU A 197 -0.21 23.61 -9.75
N LEU A 198 0.87 22.96 -10.21
CA LEU A 198 1.56 21.92 -9.45
C LEU A 198 3.00 22.37 -9.20
N SER A 199 3.39 22.40 -7.94
CA SER A 199 4.76 22.64 -7.50
C SER A 199 5.22 21.57 -6.53
N CYS A 200 6.54 21.48 -6.32
CA CYS A 200 7.16 20.57 -5.37
C CYS A 200 8.06 21.37 -4.43
N GLU A 201 7.76 21.35 -3.14
CA GLU A 201 8.61 21.87 -2.08
C GLU A 201 9.55 20.74 -1.63
N ILE A 202 10.82 21.05 -1.44
CA ILE A 202 11.85 20.09 -1.02
C ILE A 202 12.69 20.63 0.13
N VAL A 203 13.15 19.74 1.00
CA VAL A 203 14.13 20.02 2.04
C VAL A 203 15.41 19.25 1.70
N PRO A 204 16.54 19.95 1.48
CA PRO A 204 17.84 19.31 1.25
C PRO A 204 18.44 18.79 2.55
N GLU A 205 19.28 17.75 2.46
CA GLU A 205 20.21 17.40 3.53
C GLU A 205 21.25 18.52 3.74
N GLU A 206 21.85 18.57 4.94
CA GLU A 206 22.84 19.60 5.29
C GLU A 206 24.07 19.54 4.36
N GLY A 207 24.44 20.70 3.78
CA GLY A 207 25.61 20.82 2.91
C GLY A 207 25.39 20.42 1.44
N ILE A 208 24.15 20.09 1.04
CA ILE A 208 23.78 19.83 -0.35
C ILE A 208 23.60 21.15 -1.12
N ASP A 209 24.03 21.15 -2.39
CA ASP A 209 23.75 22.24 -3.32
C ASP A 209 22.25 22.25 -3.69
N GLU A 210 21.54 23.23 -3.14
CA GLU A 210 20.11 23.46 -3.35
C GLU A 210 19.71 23.56 -4.83
N LEU A 211 20.54 24.21 -5.65
CA LEU A 211 20.24 24.43 -7.06
C LEU A 211 20.35 23.11 -7.81
N ALA A 212 21.46 22.38 -7.62
CA ALA A 212 21.68 21.09 -8.26
C ALA A 212 20.61 20.06 -7.85
N LEU A 213 20.22 20.04 -6.57
CA LEU A 213 19.16 19.15 -6.07
C LEU A 213 17.81 19.48 -6.71
N SER A 214 17.46 20.77 -6.78
CA SER A 214 16.18 21.20 -7.36
C SER A 214 16.05 20.79 -8.84
N GLU A 215 17.13 20.88 -9.61
CA GLU A 215 17.17 20.46 -11.02
C GLU A 215 17.04 18.93 -11.16
N ALA A 216 17.73 18.17 -10.31
CA ALA A 216 17.65 16.72 -10.29
C ALA A 216 16.23 16.22 -9.96
N VAL A 217 15.61 16.79 -8.92
CA VAL A 217 14.22 16.49 -8.55
C VAL A 217 13.27 16.84 -9.69
N LYS A 218 13.44 18.02 -10.31
CA LYS A 218 12.60 18.47 -11.43
C LYS A 218 12.66 17.50 -12.61
N GLU A 219 13.85 17.04 -12.99
CA GLU A 219 13.98 16.07 -14.08
C GLU A 219 13.43 14.69 -13.70
N LYS A 220 13.57 14.27 -12.44
CA LYS A 220 13.03 12.98 -11.97
C LYS A 220 11.50 12.97 -11.96
N ILE A 221 10.87 14.07 -11.52
CA ILE A 221 9.40 14.23 -11.60
C ILE A 221 8.93 14.21 -13.06
N ARG A 222 9.65 14.88 -13.96
CA ARG A 222 9.32 14.91 -15.40
C ARG A 222 9.47 13.53 -16.06
N SER A 223 10.57 12.85 -15.79
CA SER A 223 10.96 11.58 -16.44
C SER A 223 10.35 10.33 -15.82
N SER A 224 9.75 10.41 -14.63
CA SER A 224 9.08 9.27 -13.98
C SER A 224 7.60 9.51 -13.72
N LEU A 225 7.22 10.70 -13.23
CA LEU A 225 5.82 11.04 -12.92
C LEU A 225 5.11 11.77 -14.08
N ARG A 226 5.85 12.15 -15.14
CA ARG A 226 5.33 12.83 -16.34
C ARG A 226 4.71 14.21 -16.06
N PHE A 227 4.97 14.80 -14.88
CA PHE A 227 4.55 16.15 -14.54
C PHE A 227 5.64 17.19 -14.84
N ARG A 228 5.23 18.40 -15.23
CA ARG A 228 6.11 19.58 -15.24
C ARG A 228 5.75 20.45 -14.05
N VAL A 229 6.70 20.60 -13.13
CA VAL A 229 6.52 21.33 -11.87
C VAL A 229 7.68 22.30 -11.67
N ASP A 230 7.42 23.35 -10.90
CA ASP A 230 8.49 24.13 -10.29
C ASP A 230 8.88 23.52 -8.94
N VAL A 231 10.18 23.49 -8.68
CA VAL A 231 10.75 22.93 -7.45
C VAL A 231 11.27 24.08 -6.61
N ARG A 232 10.90 24.13 -5.33
CA ARG A 232 11.30 25.18 -4.39
C ARG A 232 11.93 24.56 -3.15
N VAL A 233 13.02 25.13 -2.69
CA VAL A 233 13.64 24.73 -1.43
C VAL A 233 12.96 25.44 -0.26
N VAL A 234 12.63 24.68 0.78
CA VAL A 234 12.04 25.18 2.02
C VAL A 234 12.86 24.69 3.22
N GLY A 235 12.74 25.38 4.36
CA GLY A 235 13.54 25.04 5.55
C GLY A 235 13.03 23.81 6.32
N ASP A 236 11.73 23.53 6.26
CA ASP A 236 11.09 22.38 6.92
C ASP A 236 9.74 22.07 6.29
N LEU A 237 9.24 20.84 6.48
CA LEU A 237 7.93 20.38 6.01
C LEU A 237 7.16 19.67 7.14
N PRO A 238 5.84 19.89 7.26
CA PRO A 238 5.03 19.17 8.22
C PRO A 238 5.03 17.66 7.93
N SER A 239 5.13 16.85 8.99
CA SER A 239 5.23 15.40 8.86
C SER A 239 3.95 14.78 8.31
N GLY A 240 4.07 13.90 7.30
CA GLY A 240 3.02 12.94 6.92
C GLY A 240 2.24 13.25 5.65
N GLU A 241 2.11 14.53 5.26
CA GLU A 241 1.37 14.93 4.06
C GLU A 241 2.29 15.24 2.87
N ILE A 242 2.16 14.43 1.81
CA ILE A 242 2.96 14.56 0.59
C ILE A 242 2.23 15.35 -0.48
N ILE A 243 0.91 15.37 -0.43
CA ILE A 243 0.10 16.18 -1.33
C ILE A 243 -0.70 17.14 -0.47
N ASP A 244 -0.43 18.43 -0.65
CA ASP A 244 -1.15 19.55 -0.08
C ASP A 244 -2.01 20.17 -1.19
N ASP A 245 -3.30 19.81 -1.21
CA ASP A 245 -4.27 20.33 -2.18
C ASP A 245 -4.96 21.58 -1.63
N ARG A 246 -4.51 22.75 -2.10
CA ARG A 246 -4.97 24.07 -1.66
C ARG A 246 -6.05 24.65 -2.57
N ARG A 247 -6.55 23.89 -3.54
CA ARG A 247 -7.51 24.40 -4.53
C ARG A 247 -8.86 24.73 -3.88
N THR A 248 -9.31 25.96 -4.07
CA THR A 248 -10.68 26.38 -3.79
C THR A 248 -11.50 26.50 -5.07
N TRP A 249 -12.82 26.31 -4.95
CA TRP A 249 -13.75 26.24 -6.09
C TRP A 249 -14.84 27.32 -6.01
N GLU A 250 -14.62 28.35 -5.18
CA GLU A 250 -15.45 29.56 -5.13
C GLU A 250 -15.31 30.43 -6.40
#